data_AF-A0A5N5WD08-F1
#
_entry.id   AF-A0A5N5WD08-F1
#
_cell.length_a   1.000
_cell.length_b   1.000
_cell.length_c   1.000
_cell.angle_alpha   90.00
_cell.angle_beta   90.00
_cell.angle_gamma   90.00
#
_symmetry.space_group_name_H-M   'P 1'
#
loop_
_entity.id
_entity.type
_entity.pdbx_description
1 polymer ?
#
loop_
_entity_poly.entity_id
_entity_poly.type
_entity_poly.pdbx_seq_one_letter_code
_entity_poly.pdbx_strand_id
1 'polypeptide(L)' 'MTHMSFWVGARPALVPNPCVPCVACARIGDARYAAERAGDWKRVELLRREGLRHGDEVHRG' A
#
# COMPACT_ATOMS: atom_id res chain seq x y z
N MET A 1 22.01 24.45 -19.11
CA MET A 1 23.20 23.95 -18.41
C MET A 1 22.77 23.45 -17.05
N THR A 2 23.14 22.31 -16.51
CA THR A 2 23.63 21.02 -17.00
C THR A 2 23.34 20.09 -15.82
N HIS A 3 22.91 18.88 -16.13
CA HIS A 3 22.60 17.77 -15.22
C HIS A 3 23.66 17.52 -14.14
N MET A 4 23.26 17.15 -12.92
CA MET A 4 24.03 16.23 -12.06
C MET A 4 23.07 15.40 -11.20
N SER A 5 22.81 14.17 -11.64
CA SER A 5 22.18 13.12 -10.85
C SER A 5 23.24 12.51 -9.93
N PHE A 6 22.96 12.44 -8.62
CA PHE A 6 23.73 11.61 -7.69
C PHE A 6 22.80 10.50 -7.20
N TRP A 7 23.05 9.29 -7.67
CA TRP A 7 22.50 8.06 -7.11
C TRP A 7 23.55 7.35 -6.27
N VAL A 8 23.04 6.62 -5.28
CA VAL A 8 23.65 5.51 -4.51
C VAL A 8 24.42 5.92 -3.25
N GLY A 9 23.85 5.61 -2.08
CA GLY A 9 24.62 5.59 -0.84
C GLY A 9 23.87 5.36 0.47
N ALA A 10 22.55 5.57 0.54
CA ALA A 10 21.79 5.27 1.75
C ALA A 10 20.54 4.49 1.36
N ARG A 11 20.49 3.20 1.68
CA ARG A 11 19.19 2.58 1.99
C ARG A 11 18.60 3.48 3.07
N PRO A 12 17.53 4.24 2.81
CA PRO A 12 16.83 4.85 3.92
C PRO A 12 16.42 3.64 4.76
N ALA A 13 16.86 3.58 6.01
CA ALA A 13 16.09 2.86 7.00
C ALA A 13 14.71 3.49 6.87
N LEU A 14 13.82 2.80 6.14
CA LEU A 14 12.43 3.16 6.00
C LEU A 14 11.88 3.02 7.42
N VAL A 15 12.07 4.08 8.20
CA VAL A 15 11.18 4.39 9.31
C VAL A 15 9.81 4.26 8.67
N PRO A 16 9.00 3.27 9.05
CA PRO A 16 7.70 3.09 8.42
C PRO A 16 6.97 4.39 8.70
N ASN A 17 6.85 5.21 7.66
CA ASN A 17 6.06 6.41 7.72
C ASN A 17 4.67 5.92 8.12
N PRO A 18 4.12 6.33 9.27
CA PRO A 18 2.83 5.84 9.74
C PRO A 18 1.69 6.20 8.77
N CYS A 19 1.95 7.10 7.80
CA CYS A 19 1.04 7.43 6.71
C CYS A 19 1.23 6.57 5.46
N VAL A 20 2.30 5.77 5.35
CA VAL A 20 2.53 4.87 4.22
C VAL A 20 2.01 3.49 4.59
N PRO A 21 0.92 3.00 3.97
CA PRO A 21 0.45 1.66 4.21
C PRO A 21 1.58 0.66 3.97
N CYS A 22 1.67 -0.39 4.78
CA CYS A 22 2.59 -1.48 4.50
C CYS A 22 2.35 -2.01 3.07
N VAL A 23 3.35 -2.67 2.49
CA VAL A 23 3.28 -3.14 1.09
C VAL A 23 2.02 -3.98 0.82
N ALA A 24 1.55 -4.75 1.82
CA ALA A 24 0.31 -5.51 1.72
C ALA A 24 -0.94 -4.61 1.70
N CYS A 25 -1.06 -3.65 2.62
CA CYS A 25 -2.15 -2.66 2.62
C CYS A 25 -2.22 -1.86 1.30
N ALA A 26 -1.07 -1.48 0.73
CA ALA A 26 -1.02 -0.78 -0.56
C ALA A 26 -1.59 -1.66 -1.69
N ARG A 27 -1.14 -2.93 -1.78
CA ARG A 27 -1.62 -3.88 -2.78
C ARG A 27 -3.12 -4.16 -2.67
N ILE A 28 -3.64 -4.29 -1.45
CA ILE A 28 -5.08 -4.47 -1.20
C ILE A 28 -5.85 -3.23 -1.66
N GLY A 29 -5.32 -2.03 -1.38
CA GLY A 29 -5.89 -0.75 -1.84
C GLY A 29 -5.95 -0.64 -3.36
N ASP A 30 -4.84 -0.92 -4.04
CA ASP A 30 -4.77 -0.88 -5.51
C ASP A 30 -5.72 -1.89 -6.17
N ALA A 31 -5.77 -3.11 -5.63
CA ALA A 31 -6.68 -4.15 -6.11
C ALA A 31 -8.16 -3.75 -5.90
N ARG A 32 -8.47 -3.09 -4.78
CA ARG A 32 -9.83 -2.61 -4.50
C ARG A 32 -10.22 -1.51 -5.48
N TYR A 33 -9.34 -0.54 -5.71
CA TYR A 33 -9.57 0.52 -6.67
C TYR A 33 -9.79 -0.02 -8.10
N ALA A 34 -9.01 -1.02 -8.52
CA ALA A 34 -9.21 -1.68 -9.81
C ALA A 34 -10.56 -2.40 -9.89
N ALA A 35 -11.00 -3.07 -8.80
CA ALA A 35 -12.30 -3.73 -8.74
C ALA A 35 -13.47 -2.74 -8.74
N GLU A 36 -13.35 -1.59 -8.04
CA GLU A 36 -14.32 -0.50 -8.07
C GLU A 36 -14.47 0.06 -9.49
N ARG A 37 -13.36 0.28 -10.20
CA ARG A 37 -13.32 0.73 -11.60
C ARG A 37 -13.97 -0.26 -12.57
N ALA A 38 -13.89 -1.56 -12.26
CA ALA A 38 -14.51 -2.63 -13.04
C ALA A 38 -15.98 -2.89 -12.65
N GLY A 39 -16.49 -2.27 -11.57
CA GLY A 39 -17.83 -2.52 -11.05
C GLY A 39 -18.01 -3.88 -10.37
N ASP A 40 -16.92 -4.57 -10.01
CA ASP A 40 -16.95 -5.86 -9.31
C ASP A 40 -17.10 -5.65 -7.79
N TRP A 41 -18.30 -5.28 -7.37
CA TRP A 41 -18.61 -4.95 -5.98
C TRP A 41 -18.41 -6.12 -5.01
N LYS A 42 -18.55 -7.36 -5.48
CA LYS A 42 -18.29 -8.56 -4.66
C LYS A 42 -16.80 -8.65 -4.33
N ARG A 43 -15.93 -8.38 -5.29
CA ARG A 43 -14.48 -8.34 -5.08
C ARG A 43 -14.05 -7.15 -4.23
N VAL A 44 -14.68 -5.99 -4.40
CA VAL A 44 -14.44 -4.80 -3.56
C VAL A 44 -14.70 -5.10 -2.08
N GLU A 45 -15.83 -5.72 -1.77
CA GLU A 45 -16.19 -6.06 -0.39
C GLU A 45 -15.24 -7.10 0.23
N LEU A 46 -14.80 -8.09 -0.56
CA LEU A 46 -13.80 -9.06 -0.12
C LEU A 46 -12.47 -8.38 0.24
N LEU A 47 -11.96 -7.52 -0.64
CA LEU A 47 -10.70 -6.79 -0.43
C LEU A 47 -10.80 -5.80 0.72
N ARG A 48 -11.98 -5.21 0.95
CA ARG A 48 -12.24 -4.36 2.14
C ARG A 48 -12.06 -5.16 3.43
N ARG A 49 -12.65 -6.36 3.53
CA ARG A 49 -12.52 -7.22 4.71
C ARG A 49 -11.10 -7.70 4.92
N GLU A 50 -10.40 -8.04 3.83
CA GLU A 50 -9.00 -8.44 3.88
C GLU A 50 -8.09 -7.32 4.40
N GLY A 51 -8.31 -6.08 3.93
CA GLY A 51 -7.59 -4.90 4.43
C GLY A 51 -7.84 -4.64 5.91
N LEU A 52 -9.08 -4.80 6.39
CA LEU A 52 -9.41 -4.68 7.81
C LEU A 52 -8.74 -5.78 8.65
N ARG A 53 -8.78 -7.03 8.19
CA ARG A 53 -8.15 -8.16 8.90
C ARG A 53 -6.65 -7.99 8.99
N HIS A 54 -6.01 -7.63 7.87
CA HIS A 54 -4.57 -7.39 7.83
C HIS A 54 -4.18 -6.21 8.73
N GLY A 55 -4.98 -5.14 8.75
CA GLY A 55 -4.75 -4.01 9.66
C GLY A 55 -4.84 -4.40 11.12
N ASP A 56 -5.80 -5.24 11.49
CA ASP A 56 -5.94 -5.75 12.87
C ASP A 56 -4.76 -6.67 13.26
N GLU A 57 -4.38 -7.60 12.37
CA GLU A 57 -3.26 -8.54 12.59
C GLU A 57 -1.89 -7.86 12.67
N VAL A 58 -1.65 -6.80 11.88
CA VAL A 58 -0.30 -6.25 11.65
C VAL A 58 -0.08 -4.89 12.30
N HIS A 59 -1.14 -4.10 12.52
CA HIS A 59 -1.02 -2.71 12.97
C HIS A 59 -1.66 -2.42 14.33
N ARG A 60 -2.49 -3.33 14.86
CA ARG A 60 -3.26 -3.10 16.08
C ARG A 60 -2.75 -3.88 17.31
N GLY A 61 -1.56 -4.49 17.20
CA GLY A 61 -0.89 -5.21 18.28
C GLY A 61 -0.85 -4.43 19.59
#